data_AF-A0A2L0MZT8-F1
#
_entry.id   AF-A0A2L0MZT8-F1
#
_cell.length_a   1.000
_cell.length_b   1.000
_cell.length_c   1.000
_cell.angle_alpha   90.00
_cell.angle_beta   90.00
_cell.angle_gamma   90.00
#
_symmetry.space_group_name_H-M   'P 1'
#
loop_
_entity.id
_entity.type
_entity.pdbx_description
1 polymer ?
#
loop_
_entity_poly.entity_id
_entity_poly.type
_entity_poly.pdbx_seq_one_letter_code
_entity_poly.pdbx_strand_id
1 'polypeptide(L)'
;MRLPDPQRSRIVLIGAGSYSDQDLPDLDTVRRTITDLAAVFTDPAHGLVPEHHCAVLLDDGDIRTVGRRLRAAAQEAEDLLLVYYAGHGLVAGRRHDLYLALPDSEFEAPEFGSLEYDKLRSAVLDSRAAAKLIVLDCCFSGRVVTDSMAGGAGEQLNRLDVEGTYVLTSAQRDQVALSLPGEDHTAFSGRLIRLLREGVVGGPELLTVDDLYRRLSATMTAEGLPVPLNRATRTASLIALGANRAYAAAAGPDLRKRVRAAVEQGKSGNWQGASEQLRRILDEQTRILGTGHEDTLRSRQWLAHSLGGAGDPAEAARLLRPLLTDHTHLLGPDHKDTLRSRQFLAVNLGEAGHREEAVAILRILLADRSRVLGPEDPQTLRTRHLLARNLALTGAVDEAAALLRQLVSERERILGAGHEHTERARTDLAGLGPEGGER
;
A
#
# COMPACT_ATOMS: atom_id res chain seq x y z
N MET A 1 -9.15 11.59 11.52
CA MET A 1 -8.10 11.72 10.49
C MET A 1 -8.12 10.45 9.67
N ARG A 2 -8.18 10.56 8.34
CA ARG A 2 -8.24 9.41 7.43
C ARG A 2 -7.50 9.71 6.13
N LEU A 3 -7.24 8.67 5.35
CA LEU A 3 -6.86 8.84 3.94
C LEU A 3 -8.07 9.31 3.11
N PRO A 4 -7.83 9.96 1.96
CA PRO A 4 -8.87 10.27 0.99
C PRO A 4 -9.55 9.00 0.49
N ASP A 5 -10.82 9.09 0.14
CA ASP A 5 -11.53 8.06 -0.61
C ASP A 5 -10.97 8.02 -2.04
N PRO A 6 -10.30 6.93 -2.47
CA PRO A 6 -9.63 6.88 -3.76
C PRO A 6 -10.58 7.05 -4.95
N GLN A 7 -11.85 6.66 -4.80
CA GLN A 7 -12.83 6.71 -5.88
C GLN A 7 -13.44 8.11 -6.04
N ARG A 8 -13.49 8.87 -4.95
CA ARG A 8 -14.11 10.20 -4.87
C ARG A 8 -13.09 11.34 -4.90
N SER A 9 -11.80 11.01 -5.03
CA SER A 9 -10.70 11.96 -5.04
C SER A 9 -10.11 12.10 -6.45
N ARG A 10 -9.54 13.27 -6.76
CA ARG A 10 -8.83 13.55 -8.01
C ARG A 10 -7.52 14.25 -7.73
N ILE A 11 -6.52 13.91 -8.53
CA ILE A 11 -5.21 14.55 -8.52
C ILE A 11 -4.92 15.09 -9.92
N VAL A 12 -4.40 16.31 -10.00
CA VAL A 12 -3.91 16.93 -11.23
C VAL A 12 -2.46 17.32 -11.01
N LEU A 13 -1.55 16.69 -11.75
CA LEU A 13 -0.12 16.98 -11.72
C LEU A 13 0.24 17.73 -13.01
N ILE A 14 0.63 18.99 -12.89
CA ILE A 14 0.97 19.88 -13.98
C ILE A 14 2.49 20.11 -13.94
N GLY A 15 3.20 19.68 -14.97
CA GLY A 15 4.63 19.89 -15.14
C GLY A 15 4.95 20.62 -16.43
N ALA A 16 5.73 21.68 -16.34
CA ALA A 16 6.38 22.31 -17.47
C ALA A 16 7.90 22.30 -17.24
N GLY A 17 8.59 21.42 -17.94
CA GLY A 17 10.03 21.26 -17.94
C GLY A 17 10.70 21.71 -19.24
N SER A 18 9.96 21.81 -20.34
CA SER A 18 10.48 22.30 -21.62
C SER A 18 9.70 23.50 -22.13
N TYR A 19 10.41 24.53 -22.59
CA TYR A 19 9.81 25.82 -23.01
C TYR A 19 10.26 26.23 -24.41
N SER A 20 9.35 26.85 -25.16
CA SER A 20 9.64 27.36 -26.51
C SER A 20 10.38 28.71 -26.50
N ASP A 21 10.19 29.49 -25.44
CA ASP A 21 10.83 30.80 -25.25
C ASP A 21 12.26 30.63 -24.71
N GLN A 22 13.23 31.28 -25.36
CA GLN A 22 14.65 31.20 -24.99
C GLN A 22 14.96 31.86 -23.65
N ASP A 23 14.11 32.80 -23.21
CA ASP A 23 14.24 33.46 -21.91
C ASP A 23 13.65 32.61 -20.76
N LEU A 24 13.01 31.48 -21.08
CA LEU A 24 12.56 30.46 -20.12
C LEU A 24 13.46 29.22 -20.21
N PRO A 25 14.46 29.07 -19.33
CA PRO A 25 15.33 27.90 -19.38
C PRO A 25 14.58 26.62 -19.02
N ASP A 26 14.89 25.53 -19.72
CA ASP A 26 14.36 24.19 -19.42
C ASP A 26 14.70 23.74 -18.00
N LEU A 27 13.79 22.97 -17.41
CA LEU A 27 13.88 22.38 -16.07
C LEU A 27 13.83 20.86 -16.18
N ASP A 28 14.98 20.24 -16.46
CA ASP A 28 15.12 18.80 -16.70
C ASP A 28 14.53 17.92 -15.59
N THR A 29 14.56 18.40 -14.34
CA THR A 29 14.06 17.67 -13.16
C THR A 29 12.54 17.60 -13.07
N VAL A 30 11.79 18.48 -13.76
CA VAL A 30 10.31 18.53 -13.67
C VAL A 30 9.67 17.25 -14.19
N ARG A 31 10.17 16.73 -15.31
CA ARG A 31 9.68 15.47 -15.91
C ARG A 31 9.75 14.31 -14.92
N ARG A 32 10.89 14.18 -14.24
CA ARG A 32 11.07 13.11 -13.25
C ARG A 32 10.26 13.36 -11.99
N THR A 33 10.19 14.60 -11.50
CA THR A 33 9.34 15.01 -10.37
C THR A 33 7.89 14.59 -10.57
N ILE A 34 7.28 14.96 -11.70
CA ILE A 34 5.87 14.67 -11.97
C ILE A 34 5.64 13.15 -12.11
N THR A 35 6.55 12.46 -12.79
CA THR A 35 6.47 10.99 -12.95
C THR A 35 6.55 10.28 -11.60
N ASP A 36 7.50 10.67 -10.74
CA ASP A 36 7.69 10.06 -9.43
C ASP A 36 6.57 10.40 -8.44
N LEU A 37 6.01 11.62 -8.49
CA LEU A 37 4.82 12.01 -7.73
C LEU A 37 3.59 11.21 -8.17
N ALA A 38 3.38 11.04 -9.49
CA ALA A 38 2.30 10.21 -10.00
C ALA A 38 2.41 8.79 -9.43
N ALA A 39 3.58 8.17 -9.54
CA ALA A 39 3.83 6.83 -9.01
C ALA A 39 3.59 6.72 -7.50
N VAL A 40 3.95 7.75 -6.71
CA VAL A 40 3.69 7.78 -5.27
C VAL A 40 2.19 7.87 -4.98
N PHE A 41 1.47 8.75 -5.66
CA PHE A 41 0.05 8.97 -5.40
C PHE A 41 -0.85 7.87 -5.98
N THR A 42 -0.38 7.09 -6.95
CA THR A 42 -1.13 6.00 -7.58
C THR A 42 -0.63 4.61 -7.21
N ASP A 43 0.27 4.51 -6.23
CA ASP A 43 0.77 3.24 -5.70
C ASP A 43 -0.41 2.35 -5.26
N PRO A 44 -0.54 1.10 -5.75
CA PRO A 44 -1.69 0.25 -5.43
C PRO A 44 -1.85 -0.08 -3.94
N ALA A 45 -0.77 -0.04 -3.15
CA ALA A 45 -0.77 -0.37 -1.74
C ALA A 45 -0.87 0.86 -0.83
N HIS A 46 -0.27 1.98 -1.25
CA HIS A 46 -0.08 3.16 -0.38
C HIS A 46 -0.46 4.49 -1.03
N GLY A 47 -0.95 4.47 -2.27
CA GLY A 47 -1.39 5.65 -3.01
C GLY A 47 -2.69 6.24 -2.47
N LEU A 48 -3.01 7.45 -2.93
CA LEU A 48 -4.22 8.18 -2.57
C LEU A 48 -5.38 7.91 -3.54
N VAL A 49 -5.07 7.68 -4.81
CA VAL A 49 -6.06 7.51 -5.89
C VAL A 49 -5.61 6.42 -6.87
N PRO A 50 -6.52 5.74 -7.59
CA PRO A 50 -6.13 4.88 -8.70
C PRO A 50 -5.53 5.71 -9.86
N GLU A 51 -4.76 5.05 -10.72
CA GLU A 51 -4.04 5.70 -11.83
C GLU A 51 -4.94 6.58 -12.71
N HIS A 52 -6.15 6.13 -13.05
CA HIS A 52 -7.11 6.87 -13.87
C HIS A 52 -7.73 8.11 -13.19
N HIS A 53 -7.52 8.29 -11.89
CA HIS A 53 -7.93 9.49 -11.13
C HIS A 53 -6.77 10.47 -10.91
N CYS A 54 -5.59 10.19 -11.45
CA CYS A 54 -4.42 11.06 -11.46
C CYS A 54 -4.17 11.57 -12.88
N ALA A 55 -4.54 12.83 -13.16
CA ALA A 55 -4.30 13.47 -14.45
C ALA A 55 -2.87 14.05 -14.47
N VAL A 56 -2.00 13.48 -15.29
CA VAL A 56 -0.64 13.96 -15.51
C VAL A 56 -0.60 14.81 -16.78
N LEU A 57 -0.23 16.08 -16.65
CA LEU A 57 -0.07 17.05 -17.74
C LEU A 57 1.40 17.49 -17.73
N LEU A 58 2.26 16.75 -18.45
CA LEU A 58 3.70 16.99 -18.45
C LEU A 58 4.16 17.41 -19.84
N ASP A 59 4.62 18.67 -19.95
CA ASP A 59 4.98 19.30 -21.22
C ASP A 59 3.89 19.13 -22.30
N ASP A 60 2.66 18.91 -21.85
CA ASP A 60 1.52 18.53 -22.69
C ASP A 60 0.43 19.58 -22.54
N GLY A 61 0.17 20.25 -23.65
CA GLY A 61 -1.02 21.06 -23.84
C GLY A 61 -0.84 22.54 -23.57
N ASP A 62 -1.60 23.30 -24.35
CA ASP A 62 -1.83 24.73 -24.15
C ASP A 62 -2.69 25.00 -22.90
N ILE A 63 -2.81 26.27 -22.52
CA ILE A 63 -3.67 26.73 -21.42
C ILE A 63 -5.11 26.18 -21.51
N ARG A 64 -5.65 25.99 -22.72
CA ARG A 64 -7.00 25.45 -22.93
C ARG A 64 -7.10 23.98 -22.54
N THR A 65 -6.07 23.21 -22.85
CA THR A 65 -5.97 21.80 -22.50
C THR A 65 -5.86 21.63 -21.00
N VAL A 66 -4.94 22.38 -20.36
CA VAL A 66 -4.77 22.37 -18.90
C VAL A 66 -6.06 22.80 -18.19
N GLY A 67 -6.68 23.91 -18.63
CA GLY A 67 -7.93 24.40 -18.04
C GLY A 67 -9.09 23.40 -18.15
N ARG A 68 -9.21 22.69 -19.28
CA ARG A 68 -10.24 21.66 -19.47
C ARG A 68 -10.06 20.48 -18.52
N ARG A 69 -8.82 20.00 -18.39
CA ARG A 69 -8.47 18.87 -17.52
C ARG A 69 -8.64 19.21 -16.04
N LEU A 70 -8.18 20.40 -15.63
CA LEU A 70 -8.39 20.90 -14.27
C LEU A 70 -9.89 21.03 -13.94
N ARG A 71 -10.69 21.58 -14.85
CA ARG A 71 -12.14 21.73 -14.64
C ARG A 71 -12.85 20.38 -14.54
N ALA A 72 -12.48 19.41 -15.38
CA ALA A 72 -13.04 18.05 -15.29
C ALA A 72 -12.74 17.42 -13.93
N ALA A 73 -11.48 17.45 -13.49
CA ALA A 73 -11.08 16.95 -12.17
C ALA A 73 -11.81 17.68 -11.03
N ALA A 74 -11.96 19.00 -11.12
CA ALA A 74 -12.66 19.79 -10.11
C ALA A 74 -14.17 19.45 -10.00
N GLN A 75 -14.80 19.11 -11.11
CA GLN A 75 -16.21 18.69 -11.17
C GLN A 75 -16.43 17.27 -10.64
N GLU A 76 -15.46 16.38 -10.85
CA GLU A 76 -15.54 14.97 -10.43
C GLU A 76 -15.11 14.74 -8.98
N ALA A 77 -14.24 15.59 -8.43
CA ALA A 77 -13.75 15.44 -7.06
C ALA A 77 -14.84 15.78 -6.03
N GLU A 78 -15.11 14.83 -5.14
CA GLU A 78 -16.03 15.02 -4.01
C GLU A 78 -15.35 14.91 -2.65
N ASP A 79 -14.20 14.22 -2.56
CA ASP A 79 -13.46 14.06 -1.32
C ASP A 79 -12.18 14.89 -1.27
N LEU A 80 -11.14 14.54 -2.03
CA LEU A 80 -9.92 15.34 -2.19
C LEU A 80 -9.78 15.82 -3.64
N LEU A 81 -9.47 17.11 -3.81
CA LEU A 81 -8.87 17.64 -5.03
C LEU A 81 -7.46 18.14 -4.71
N LEU A 82 -6.45 17.48 -5.28
CA LEU A 82 -5.04 17.89 -5.18
C LEU A 82 -4.57 18.40 -6.53
N VAL A 83 -4.07 19.63 -6.59
CA VAL A 83 -3.41 20.18 -7.77
C VAL A 83 -1.95 20.44 -7.41
N TYR A 84 -1.04 19.84 -8.17
CA TYR A 84 0.39 20.02 -8.04
C TYR A 84 0.91 20.70 -9.30
N TYR A 85 1.64 21.80 -9.15
CA TYR A 85 2.33 22.46 -10.26
C TYR A 85 3.84 22.44 -10.03
N ALA A 86 4.61 22.06 -11.05
CA ALA A 86 6.07 22.19 -11.11
C ALA A 86 6.49 22.90 -12.40
N GLY A 87 7.26 23.98 -12.29
CA GLY A 87 7.70 24.77 -13.44
C GLY A 87 8.10 26.20 -13.06
N HIS A 88 8.14 27.11 -14.03
CA HIS A 88 8.41 28.53 -13.78
C HIS A 88 7.16 29.30 -13.34
N GLY A 89 7.32 30.14 -12.32
CA GLY A 89 6.31 31.13 -11.92
C GLY A 89 6.69 32.50 -12.47
N LEU A 90 5.84 33.06 -13.33
CA LEU A 90 6.02 34.38 -13.94
C LEU A 90 5.15 35.41 -13.24
N VAL A 91 5.65 36.62 -13.09
CA VAL A 91 4.92 37.72 -12.44
C VAL A 91 4.83 38.87 -13.42
N ALA A 92 3.61 39.24 -13.81
CA ALA A 92 3.38 40.26 -14.83
C ALA A 92 2.22 41.20 -14.47
N GLY A 93 2.16 42.32 -15.20
CA GLY A 93 1.12 43.34 -15.08
C GLY A 93 1.28 44.26 -13.86
N ARG A 94 0.49 45.35 -13.84
CA ARG A 94 0.53 46.38 -12.78
C ARG A 94 0.18 45.85 -11.39
N ARG A 95 -0.60 44.76 -11.34
CA ARG A 95 -1.01 44.10 -10.10
C ARG A 95 -0.03 43.02 -9.65
N HIS A 96 1.00 42.73 -10.44
CA HIS A 96 1.97 41.67 -10.18
C HIS A 96 1.29 40.31 -9.98
N ASP A 97 0.41 39.95 -10.93
CA ASP A 97 -0.35 38.71 -10.88
C ASP A 97 0.57 37.52 -11.20
N LEU A 98 0.33 36.38 -10.55
CA LEU A 98 1.11 35.15 -10.72
C LEU A 98 0.58 34.32 -11.88
N TYR A 99 1.47 33.97 -12.80
CA TYR A 99 1.24 33.11 -13.94
C TYR A 99 2.13 31.86 -13.83
N LEU A 100 1.55 30.69 -14.04
CA LEU A 100 2.25 29.41 -14.05
C LEU A 100 2.59 29.08 -15.51
N ALA A 101 3.89 29.07 -15.83
CA ALA A 101 4.36 28.87 -17.19
C ALA A 101 4.01 27.47 -17.71
N LEU A 102 3.70 27.40 -19.00
CA LEU A 102 3.43 26.21 -19.79
C LEU A 102 4.42 26.19 -20.99
N PRO A 103 4.51 25.10 -21.77
CA PRO A 103 5.51 25.01 -22.84
C PRO A 103 5.48 26.14 -23.88
N ASP A 104 4.28 26.69 -24.15
CA ASP A 104 4.05 27.79 -25.09
C ASP A 104 4.00 29.17 -24.40
N SER A 105 4.40 29.26 -23.13
CA SER A 105 4.47 30.54 -22.42
C SER A 105 5.59 31.42 -22.96
N GLU A 106 5.30 32.71 -23.06
CA GLU A 106 6.27 33.76 -23.38
C GLU A 106 6.65 34.50 -22.08
N PHE A 107 7.95 34.77 -21.87
CA PHE A 107 8.47 35.41 -20.68
C PHE A 107 7.97 36.86 -20.52
N GLU A 108 7.94 37.61 -21.61
CA GLU A 108 7.55 39.04 -21.63
C GLU A 108 6.03 39.26 -21.67
N ALA A 109 5.26 38.25 -22.11
CA ALA A 109 3.80 38.34 -22.26
C ALA A 109 3.08 37.09 -21.73
N PRO A 110 3.28 36.72 -20.45
CA PRO A 110 2.78 35.47 -19.90
C PRO A 110 1.25 35.35 -19.89
N GLU A 111 0.51 36.47 -19.97
CA GLU A 111 -0.96 36.50 -19.99
C GLU A 111 -1.61 35.76 -21.17
N PHE A 112 -0.87 35.51 -22.25
CA PHE A 112 -1.40 34.87 -23.46
C PHE A 112 -1.12 33.36 -23.54
N GLY A 113 -0.09 32.87 -22.85
CA GLY A 113 0.34 31.46 -22.92
C GLY A 113 0.34 30.71 -21.59
N SER A 114 0.27 31.42 -20.45
CA SER A 114 0.45 30.84 -19.11
C SER A 114 -0.85 30.70 -18.33
N LEU A 115 -0.88 29.77 -17.37
CA LEU A 115 -2.03 29.60 -16.49
C LEU A 115 -2.00 30.61 -15.34
N GLU A 116 -2.93 31.56 -15.34
CA GLU A 116 -3.12 32.50 -14.23
C GLU A 116 -3.48 31.75 -12.93
N TYR A 117 -2.72 31.99 -11.86
CA TYR A 117 -2.91 31.31 -10.57
C TYR A 117 -4.33 31.52 -10.02
N ASP A 118 -4.88 32.73 -10.14
CA ASP A 118 -6.23 33.03 -9.66
C ASP A 118 -7.30 32.19 -10.37
N LYS A 119 -7.13 31.88 -11.66
CA LYS A 119 -8.03 30.97 -12.39
C LYS A 119 -7.92 29.54 -11.88
N LEU A 120 -6.69 29.06 -11.64
CA LEU A 120 -6.47 27.73 -11.05
C LEU A 120 -7.10 27.65 -9.65
N ARG A 121 -6.87 28.66 -8.82
CA ARG A 121 -7.40 28.78 -7.46
C ARG A 121 -8.93 28.77 -7.47
N SER A 122 -9.56 29.60 -8.29
CA SER A 122 -11.03 29.62 -8.42
C SER A 122 -11.58 28.28 -8.83
N ALA A 123 -10.97 27.61 -9.83
CA ALA A 123 -11.41 26.28 -10.24
C ALA A 123 -11.33 25.24 -9.11
N VAL A 124 -10.29 25.29 -8.28
CA VAL A 124 -10.15 24.41 -7.12
C VAL A 124 -11.16 24.74 -6.03
N LEU A 125 -11.37 26.02 -5.73
CA LEU A 125 -12.35 26.47 -4.72
C LEU A 125 -13.80 26.16 -5.10
N ASP A 126 -14.13 26.22 -6.39
CA ASP A 126 -15.46 25.90 -6.92
C ASP A 126 -15.74 24.38 -6.93
N SER A 127 -14.74 23.55 -6.67
CA SER A 127 -14.90 22.10 -6.56
C SER A 127 -15.78 21.71 -5.36
N ARG A 128 -16.53 20.61 -5.54
CA ARG A 128 -17.33 19.98 -4.49
C ARG A 128 -16.49 19.18 -3.50
N ALA A 129 -15.18 19.04 -3.74
CA ALA A 129 -14.27 18.32 -2.87
C ALA A 129 -14.29 18.84 -1.43
N ALA A 130 -14.42 17.92 -0.47
CA ALA A 130 -14.37 18.24 0.95
C ALA A 130 -13.03 18.83 1.39
N ALA A 131 -11.92 18.35 0.81
CA ALA A 131 -10.58 18.89 0.96
C ALA A 131 -10.01 19.34 -0.38
N LYS A 132 -9.31 20.47 -0.35
CA LYS A 132 -8.74 21.14 -1.52
C LYS A 132 -7.30 21.53 -1.21
N LEU A 133 -6.38 21.08 -2.05
CA LEU A 133 -4.96 21.28 -1.86
C LEU A 133 -4.32 21.75 -3.16
N ILE A 134 -3.55 22.82 -3.07
CA ILE A 134 -2.69 23.32 -4.15
C ILE A 134 -1.25 23.27 -3.65
N VAL A 135 -0.37 22.62 -4.40
CA VAL A 135 1.07 22.63 -4.17
C VAL A 135 1.73 23.32 -5.35
N LEU A 136 2.46 24.40 -5.08
CA LEU A 136 3.18 25.17 -6.08
C LEU A 136 4.69 24.98 -5.87
N ASP A 137 5.28 24.17 -6.73
CA ASP A 137 6.73 23.98 -6.79
C ASP A 137 7.31 24.76 -7.96
N CYS A 138 7.26 26.08 -7.84
CA CYS A 138 7.75 27.00 -8.83
C CYS A 138 8.54 28.13 -8.20
N CYS A 139 9.54 28.62 -8.91
CA CYS A 139 10.23 29.83 -8.52
C CYS A 139 9.75 31.03 -9.32
N PHE A 140 9.72 32.16 -8.64
CA PHE A 140 9.32 33.43 -9.22
C PHE A 140 10.48 33.97 -10.06
N SER A 141 10.44 33.75 -11.37
CA SER A 141 11.38 34.36 -12.33
C SER A 141 10.93 35.78 -12.64
N GLY A 142 10.94 36.65 -11.62
CA GLY A 142 10.81 38.09 -11.81
C GLY A 142 12.20 38.72 -11.82
N ARG A 143 12.72 39.12 -12.99
CA ARG A 143 13.80 40.12 -13.02
C ARG A 143 13.22 41.41 -12.45
N VAL A 144 13.42 41.65 -11.15
CA VAL A 144 13.37 43.01 -10.62
C VAL A 144 14.57 43.72 -11.21
N VAL A 145 14.33 44.42 -12.32
CA VAL A 145 15.19 45.52 -12.74
C VAL A 145 15.38 46.41 -11.51
N THR A 146 16.63 46.60 -11.15
CA THR A 146 17.10 47.59 -10.18
C THR A 146 16.40 48.92 -10.39
N ASP A 147 15.40 49.22 -9.57
CA ASP A 147 15.35 50.46 -8.80
C ASP A 147 14.07 50.56 -7.98
N SER A 148 14.25 51.08 -6.77
CA SER A 148 13.25 51.68 -5.90
C SER A 148 12.47 50.79 -4.93
N MET A 149 12.83 51.03 -3.66
CA MET A 149 12.03 50.93 -2.44
C MET A 149 12.07 49.61 -1.67
N ALA A 150 12.96 49.63 -0.67
CA ALA A 150 12.86 48.88 0.57
C ALA A 150 11.45 49.06 1.19
N GLY A 151 10.63 48.02 1.06
CA GLY A 151 9.32 47.95 1.70
C GLY A 151 8.42 46.92 1.03
N GLY A 152 8.18 45.79 1.70
CA GLY A 152 7.00 44.96 1.41
C GLY A 152 7.20 43.60 0.75
N ALA A 153 8.31 42.89 0.96
CA ALA A 153 8.42 41.48 0.53
C ALA A 153 7.48 40.55 1.33
N GLY A 154 7.18 40.87 2.60
CA GLY A 154 6.20 40.16 3.42
C GLY A 154 4.73 40.54 3.13
N GLU A 155 4.47 41.64 2.44
CA GLU A 155 3.11 42.14 2.16
C GLU A 155 2.49 41.55 0.88
N GLN A 156 3.30 41.02 -0.03
CA GLN A 156 2.83 40.57 -1.36
C GLN A 156 2.32 39.12 -1.35
N LEU A 157 2.93 38.25 -0.54
CA LEU A 157 2.37 36.94 -0.19
C LEU A 157 1.23 37.03 0.85
N ASN A 158 1.08 38.18 1.52
CA ASN A 158 -0.04 38.48 2.42
C ASN A 158 -1.38 38.69 1.69
N ARG A 159 -1.39 38.71 0.35
CA ARG A 159 -2.61 38.75 -0.47
C ARG A 159 -3.10 37.37 -0.93
N LEU A 160 -2.36 36.31 -0.65
CA LEU A 160 -2.80 34.92 -0.84
C LEU A 160 -3.54 34.38 0.39
N ASP A 161 -4.18 35.26 1.17
CA ASP A 161 -5.04 34.89 2.31
C ASP A 161 -6.36 34.31 1.79
N VAL A 162 -6.62 33.04 2.07
CA VAL A 162 -7.78 32.34 1.49
C VAL A 162 -8.33 31.28 2.44
N GLU A 163 -9.63 31.37 2.72
CA GLU A 163 -10.45 30.30 3.28
C GLU A 163 -10.59 29.11 2.33
N GLY A 164 -10.42 27.88 2.84
CA GLY A 164 -10.77 26.63 2.14
C GLY A 164 -9.74 26.02 1.19
N THR A 165 -8.53 26.57 1.04
CA THR A 165 -7.44 25.96 0.23
C THR A 165 -6.16 25.88 1.06
N TYR A 166 -5.46 24.75 0.97
CA TYR A 166 -4.10 24.63 1.52
C TYR A 166 -3.10 24.93 0.41
N VAL A 167 -2.22 25.91 0.61
CA VAL A 167 -1.15 26.25 -0.35
C VAL A 167 0.20 25.94 0.27
N LEU A 168 1.01 25.16 -0.44
CA LEU A 168 2.40 24.90 -0.08
C LEU A 168 3.34 25.35 -1.20
N THR A 169 4.21 26.32 -0.92
CA THR A 169 5.08 26.96 -1.92
C THR A 169 6.57 26.78 -1.61
N SER A 170 7.42 26.62 -2.62
CA SER A 170 8.86 26.37 -2.46
C SER A 170 9.80 27.60 -2.46
N ALA A 171 9.35 28.85 -2.67
CA ALA A 171 10.29 29.97 -2.79
C ALA A 171 9.84 31.34 -2.24
N GLN A 172 10.81 32.07 -1.67
CA GLN A 172 10.83 33.54 -1.58
C GLN A 172 11.60 34.13 -2.77
N ARG A 173 11.39 35.44 -3.01
CA ARG A 173 12.03 36.25 -4.05
C ARG A 173 13.54 35.97 -4.11
N ASP A 174 14.07 35.82 -5.33
CA ASP A 174 15.49 35.93 -5.71
C ASP A 174 16.28 34.62 -5.91
N GLN A 175 15.68 33.43 -5.81
CA GLN A 175 16.37 32.18 -6.16
C GLN A 175 15.52 31.30 -7.07
N VAL A 176 16.14 30.85 -8.17
CA VAL A 176 15.61 29.90 -9.16
C VAL A 176 15.19 28.61 -8.44
N ALA A 177 14.25 27.85 -9.01
CA ALA A 177 13.87 26.54 -8.50
C ALA A 177 15.15 25.75 -8.45
N LEU A 178 15.63 25.50 -7.23
CA LEU A 178 17.00 25.08 -7.01
C LEU A 178 17.05 23.59 -7.40
N SER A 179 17.19 23.37 -8.70
CA SER A 179 17.68 22.12 -9.25
C SER A 179 19.15 22.08 -8.87
N LEU A 180 19.43 21.46 -7.73
CA LEU A 180 20.79 21.29 -7.26
C LEU A 180 21.55 20.42 -8.28
N PRO A 181 22.79 20.75 -8.64
CA PRO A 181 23.56 19.96 -9.60
C PRO A 181 23.63 18.48 -9.19
N GLY A 182 23.14 17.59 -10.05
CA GLY A 182 23.12 16.15 -9.81
C GLY A 182 21.92 15.64 -9.01
N GLU A 183 20.95 16.47 -8.66
CA GLU A 183 19.67 16.03 -8.11
C GLU A 183 18.68 15.63 -9.21
N ASP A 184 17.87 14.62 -8.88
CA ASP A 184 16.90 13.99 -9.76
C ASP A 184 15.55 14.70 -9.81
N HIS A 185 15.33 15.64 -8.88
CA HIS A 185 14.08 16.34 -8.62
C HIS A 185 14.39 17.80 -8.28
N THR A 186 13.35 18.64 -8.22
CA THR A 186 13.51 19.95 -7.57
C THR A 186 13.84 19.75 -6.08
N ALA A 187 14.51 20.74 -5.46
CA ALA A 187 14.83 20.67 -4.04
C ALA A 187 13.61 20.32 -3.17
N PHE A 188 12.48 20.99 -3.38
CA PHE A 188 11.26 20.72 -2.62
C PHE A 188 10.67 19.33 -2.92
N SER A 189 10.44 19.02 -4.20
CA SER A 189 9.81 17.75 -4.60
C SER A 189 10.60 16.53 -4.19
N GLY A 190 11.93 16.57 -4.32
CA GLY A 190 12.79 15.46 -3.94
C GLY A 190 12.61 15.06 -2.46
N ARG A 191 12.56 16.05 -1.56
CA ARG A 191 12.33 15.79 -0.13
C ARG A 191 10.89 15.35 0.15
N LEU A 192 9.89 15.92 -0.54
CA LEU A 192 8.49 15.48 -0.40
C LEU A 192 8.31 14.03 -0.85
N ILE A 193 8.80 13.68 -2.04
CA ILE A 193 8.75 12.31 -2.60
C ILE A 193 9.45 11.35 -1.65
N ARG A 194 10.65 11.69 -1.17
CA ARG A 194 11.38 10.89 -0.19
C ARG A 194 10.57 10.68 1.09
N LEU A 195 9.97 11.73 1.62
CA LEU A 195 9.16 11.68 2.84
C LEU A 195 7.91 10.79 2.66
N LEU A 196 7.27 10.83 1.50
CA LEU A 196 6.11 9.98 1.19
C LEU A 196 6.52 8.51 0.92
N ARG A 197 7.72 8.26 0.38
CA ARG A 197 8.25 6.91 0.09
C ARG A 197 8.85 6.21 1.30
N GLU A 198 9.56 6.95 2.14
CA GLU A 198 10.29 6.40 3.31
C GLU A 198 9.46 6.53 4.58
N GLY A 199 8.66 7.59 4.71
CA GLY A 199 7.90 7.91 5.92
C GLY A 199 8.73 8.59 7.01
N VAL A 200 8.10 8.76 8.18
CA VAL A 200 8.70 9.38 9.37
C VAL A 200 8.84 8.32 10.47
N VAL A 201 10.08 7.97 10.81
CA VAL A 201 10.36 7.07 11.93
C VAL A 201 9.84 7.68 13.23
N GLY A 202 9.03 6.91 13.96
CA GLY A 202 8.37 7.38 15.19
C GLY A 202 7.21 8.37 14.96
N GLY A 203 6.86 8.64 13.69
CA GLY A 203 5.70 9.45 13.32
C GLY A 203 4.37 8.71 13.44
N PRO A 204 3.23 9.41 13.25
CA PRO A 204 1.91 8.81 13.24
C PRO A 204 1.74 7.83 12.07
N GLU A 205 0.71 6.99 12.12
CA GLU A 205 0.38 6.07 11.02
C GLU A 205 0.06 6.79 9.70
N LEU A 206 -0.60 7.94 9.78
CA LEU A 206 -0.99 8.73 8.62
C LEU A 206 -0.27 10.07 8.64
N LEU A 207 0.30 10.47 7.50
CA LEU A 207 1.00 11.74 7.34
C LEU A 207 0.01 12.81 6.88
N THR A 208 -0.25 13.80 7.72
CA THR A 208 -1.03 14.98 7.33
C THR A 208 -0.20 15.98 6.54
N VAL A 209 -0.87 16.94 5.91
CA VAL A 209 -0.15 18.06 5.28
C VAL A 209 0.67 18.85 6.30
N ASP A 210 0.18 18.99 7.54
CA ASP A 210 0.93 19.64 8.62
C ASP A 210 2.15 18.84 9.06
N ASP A 211 2.05 17.51 9.11
CA ASP A 211 3.21 16.64 9.39
C ASP A 211 4.27 16.73 8.30
N LEU A 212 3.82 16.68 7.03
CA LEU A 212 4.69 16.84 5.88
C LEU A 212 5.35 18.21 5.90
N TYR A 213 4.59 19.29 6.10
CA TYR A 213 5.11 20.65 6.19
C TYR A 213 6.15 20.79 7.29
N ARG A 214 5.82 20.40 8.54
CA ARG A 214 6.76 20.51 9.67
C ARG A 214 8.07 19.78 9.38
N ARG A 215 7.99 18.58 8.78
CA ARG A 215 9.17 17.78 8.47
C ARG A 215 9.96 18.38 7.31
N LEU A 216 9.30 18.82 6.25
CA LEU A 216 9.94 19.45 5.10
C LEU A 216 10.62 20.76 5.51
N SER A 217 9.96 21.61 6.29
CA SER A 217 10.55 22.83 6.83
C SER A 217 11.79 22.55 7.66
N ALA A 218 11.75 21.56 8.55
CA ALA A 218 12.90 21.18 9.37
C ALA A 218 14.06 20.65 8.52
N THR A 219 13.80 19.76 7.56
CA THR A 219 14.80 19.21 6.66
C THR A 219 15.42 20.30 5.77
N MET A 220 14.60 21.12 5.12
CA MET A 220 15.08 22.19 4.24
C MET A 220 15.88 23.24 5.01
N THR A 221 15.46 23.61 6.23
CA THR A 221 16.24 24.50 7.10
C THR A 221 17.61 23.91 7.44
N ALA A 222 17.67 22.62 7.78
CA ALA A 222 18.92 21.95 8.13
C ALA A 222 19.89 21.83 6.94
N GLU A 223 19.36 21.76 5.72
CA GLU A 223 20.13 21.71 4.47
C GLU A 223 20.46 23.12 3.91
N GLY A 224 20.04 24.19 4.59
CA GLY A 224 20.27 25.57 4.12
C GLY A 224 19.43 25.97 2.91
N LEU A 225 18.31 25.28 2.67
CA LEU A 225 17.40 25.49 1.55
C LEU A 225 16.23 26.43 1.94
N PRO A 226 15.56 27.06 0.96
CA PRO A 226 14.37 27.86 1.20
C PRO A 226 13.29 27.07 1.96
N VAL A 227 12.76 27.65 3.04
CA VAL A 227 11.73 26.99 3.84
C VAL A 227 10.39 27.10 3.12
N PRO A 228 9.64 25.99 2.97
CA PRO A 228 8.34 26.05 2.33
C PRO A 228 7.39 26.92 3.15
N LEU A 229 6.39 27.50 2.50
CA LEU A 229 5.33 28.22 3.18
C LEU A 229 4.10 27.31 3.32
N ASN A 230 3.37 27.45 4.42
CA ASN A 230 2.10 26.78 4.64
C ASN A 230 1.02 27.81 5.00
N ARG A 231 -0.05 27.81 4.21
CA ARG A 231 -1.28 28.55 4.51
C ARG A 231 -2.42 27.54 4.64
N ALA A 232 -2.57 26.98 5.84
CA ALA A 232 -3.57 25.97 6.16
C ALA A 232 -4.92 26.60 6.53
N THR A 233 -6.01 25.93 6.14
CA THR A 233 -7.38 26.22 6.61
C THR A 233 -7.94 25.02 7.35
N ARG A 234 -8.95 25.22 8.23
CA ARG A 234 -9.43 24.17 9.18
C ARG A 234 -9.95 22.88 8.52
N THR A 235 -10.23 22.89 7.23
CA THR A 235 -10.79 21.75 6.48
C THR A 235 -9.74 20.76 5.97
N ALA A 236 -8.53 21.22 5.62
CA ALA A 236 -7.47 20.38 5.06
C ALA A 236 -6.73 19.54 6.14
N SER A 237 -6.77 19.97 7.40
CA SER A 237 -6.13 19.26 8.53
C SER A 237 -6.84 17.95 8.93
N LEU A 238 -7.96 17.62 8.28
CA LEU A 238 -8.72 16.37 8.53
C LEU A 238 -8.27 15.20 7.65
N ILE A 239 -7.51 15.45 6.57
CA ILE A 239 -7.12 14.46 5.57
C ILE A 239 -5.59 14.26 5.55
N ALA A 240 -5.17 12.99 5.50
CA ALA A 240 -3.77 12.62 5.32
C ALA A 240 -3.39 12.55 3.84
N LEU A 241 -2.14 12.91 3.51
CA LEU A 241 -1.56 12.81 2.17
C LEU A 241 -0.71 11.56 1.95
N GLY A 242 -0.78 10.61 2.88
CA GLY A 242 -0.20 9.29 2.70
C GLY A 242 -0.19 8.48 3.99
N ALA A 243 -0.09 7.17 3.84
CA ALA A 243 0.30 6.30 4.93
C ALA A 243 1.80 6.51 5.23
N ASN A 244 2.15 6.60 6.51
CA ASN A 244 3.53 6.65 6.94
C ASN A 244 4.16 5.27 6.76
N ARG A 245 4.91 5.08 5.68
CA ARG A 245 5.57 3.80 5.37
C ARG A 245 6.56 3.35 6.46
N ALA A 246 7.17 4.27 7.21
CA ALA A 246 8.02 3.94 8.36
C ALA A 246 7.24 3.43 9.59
N TYR A 247 5.93 3.66 9.66
CA TYR A 247 5.10 3.21 10.78
C TYR A 247 5.02 1.68 10.86
N ALA A 248 5.04 0.99 9.70
CA ALA A 248 5.04 -0.46 9.62
C ALA A 248 6.17 -1.10 10.44
N ALA A 249 7.38 -0.53 10.37
CA ALA A 249 8.54 -1.01 11.12
C ALA A 249 8.35 -0.85 12.65
N ALA A 250 7.70 0.23 13.09
CA ALA A 250 7.43 0.49 14.50
C ALA A 250 6.27 -0.36 15.05
N ALA A 251 5.22 -0.59 14.25
CA ALA A 251 4.04 -1.34 14.66
C ALA A 251 4.24 -2.86 14.65
N GLY A 252 5.11 -3.38 13.77
CA GLY A 252 5.35 -4.81 13.59
C GLY A 252 5.63 -5.59 14.88
N PRO A 253 6.54 -5.15 15.77
CA PRO A 253 6.82 -5.83 17.04
C PRO A 253 5.60 -6.01 17.95
N ASP A 254 4.76 -4.98 18.10
CA ASP A 254 3.55 -5.05 18.92
C ASP A 254 2.50 -5.98 18.30
N LEU A 255 2.27 -5.86 16.99
CA LEU A 255 1.36 -6.74 16.24
C LEU A 255 1.79 -8.21 16.39
N ARG A 256 3.08 -8.52 16.23
CA ARG A 256 3.61 -9.88 16.46
C ARG A 256 3.43 -10.36 17.89
N LYS A 257 3.51 -9.48 18.89
CA LYS A 257 3.25 -9.83 20.30
C LYS A 257 1.77 -10.17 20.50
N ARG A 258 0.86 -9.38 19.94
CA ARG A 258 -0.60 -9.60 20.02
C ARG A 258 -1.03 -10.89 19.30
N VAL A 259 -0.47 -11.17 18.12
CA VAL A 259 -0.69 -12.44 17.41
C VAL A 259 -0.25 -13.62 18.28
N ARG A 260 0.95 -13.57 18.87
CA ARG A 260 1.42 -14.64 19.76
C ARG A 260 0.48 -14.85 20.94
N ALA A 261 0.00 -13.78 21.58
CA ALA A 261 -0.96 -13.89 22.68
C ALA A 261 -2.27 -14.56 22.25
N ALA A 262 -2.83 -14.16 21.11
CA ALA A 262 -4.04 -14.77 20.56
C ALA A 262 -3.85 -16.26 20.22
N VAL A 263 -2.69 -16.63 19.66
CA VAL A 263 -2.35 -18.03 19.36
C VAL A 263 -2.25 -18.88 20.62
N GLU A 264 -1.59 -18.39 21.67
CA GLU A 264 -1.48 -19.12 22.94
C GLU A 264 -2.83 -19.26 23.66
N GLN A 265 -3.69 -18.24 23.56
CA GLN A 265 -5.07 -18.32 24.04
C GLN A 265 -5.85 -19.44 23.33
N GLY A 266 -5.70 -19.57 22.01
CA GLY A 266 -6.30 -20.65 21.24
C GLY A 266 -5.81 -22.02 21.71
N LYS A 267 -4.50 -22.20 21.84
CA LYS A 267 -3.88 -23.46 22.32
C LYS A 267 -4.31 -23.86 23.73
N SER A 268 -4.69 -22.89 24.55
CA SER A 268 -5.25 -23.11 25.89
C SER A 268 -6.75 -23.47 25.88
N GLY A 269 -7.33 -23.67 24.69
CA GLY A 269 -8.71 -24.13 24.48
C GLY A 269 -9.71 -23.04 24.09
N ASN A 270 -9.32 -21.75 24.11
CA ASN A 270 -10.20 -20.66 23.73
C ASN A 270 -10.01 -20.24 22.26
N TRP A 271 -10.38 -21.15 21.36
CA TRP A 271 -10.26 -20.97 19.91
C TRP A 271 -11.13 -19.85 19.36
N GLN A 272 -12.35 -19.70 19.90
CA GLN A 272 -13.28 -18.64 19.49
C GLN A 272 -12.69 -17.25 19.78
N GLY A 273 -12.24 -17.01 21.01
CA GLY A 273 -11.61 -15.74 21.39
C GLY A 273 -10.31 -15.45 20.62
N ALA A 274 -9.52 -16.49 20.32
CA ALA A 274 -8.34 -16.36 19.47
C ALA A 274 -8.70 -15.90 18.05
N SER A 275 -9.73 -16.50 17.43
CA SER A 275 -10.16 -16.14 16.08
C SER A 275 -10.66 -14.70 15.98
N GLU A 276 -11.39 -14.22 16.99
CA GLU A 276 -11.89 -12.84 17.04
C GLU A 276 -10.76 -11.82 17.16
N GLN A 277 -9.78 -12.09 18.02
CA GLN A 277 -8.59 -11.24 18.16
C GLN A 277 -7.75 -11.24 16.90
N LEU A 278 -7.51 -12.42 16.31
CA LEU A 278 -6.74 -12.55 15.08
C LEU A 278 -7.41 -11.81 13.92
N ARG A 279 -8.75 -11.79 13.83
CA ARG A 279 -9.47 -11.00 12.82
C ARG A 279 -9.19 -9.50 12.97
N ARG A 280 -9.28 -8.96 14.19
CA ARG A 280 -8.98 -7.54 14.46
C ARG A 280 -7.52 -7.19 14.17
N ILE A 281 -6.59 -8.06 14.57
CA ILE A 281 -5.15 -7.86 14.32
C ILE A 281 -4.86 -7.95 12.81
N LEU A 282 -5.55 -8.83 12.09
CA LEU A 282 -5.38 -9.00 10.66
C LEU A 282 -5.88 -7.78 9.89
N ASP A 283 -6.98 -7.15 10.29
CA ASP A 283 -7.46 -5.89 9.69
C ASP A 283 -6.40 -4.80 9.84
N GLU A 284 -5.78 -4.70 11.01
CA GLU A 284 -4.71 -3.75 11.31
C GLU A 284 -3.41 -4.08 10.54
N GLN A 285 -2.98 -5.34 10.48
CA GLN A 285 -1.83 -5.77 9.69
C GLN A 285 -2.04 -5.56 8.19
N THR A 286 -3.25 -5.82 7.69
CA THR A 286 -3.58 -5.58 6.29
C THR A 286 -3.48 -4.10 5.96
N ARG A 287 -3.97 -3.23 6.84
CA ARG A 287 -3.88 -1.78 6.68
C ARG A 287 -2.46 -1.22 6.80
N ILE A 288 -1.64 -1.71 7.74
CA ILE A 288 -0.31 -1.16 8.04
C ILE A 288 0.80 -1.83 7.19
N LEU A 289 0.77 -3.15 7.08
CA LEU A 289 1.84 -3.95 6.44
C LEU A 289 1.47 -4.36 5.01
N GLY A 290 0.19 -4.37 4.66
CA GLY A 290 -0.31 -4.89 3.39
C GLY A 290 -0.69 -6.38 3.45
N THR A 291 -1.51 -6.82 2.50
CA THR A 291 -2.08 -8.19 2.41
C THR A 291 -1.02 -9.27 2.18
N GLY A 292 0.05 -8.95 1.44
CA GLY A 292 1.13 -9.86 1.07
C GLY A 292 2.33 -9.88 2.02
N HIS A 293 2.33 -9.08 3.08
CA HIS A 293 3.43 -9.06 4.04
C HIS A 293 3.50 -10.37 4.85
N GLU A 294 4.70 -10.87 5.12
CA GLU A 294 4.92 -12.17 5.79
C GLU A 294 4.14 -12.29 7.11
N ASP A 295 4.16 -11.24 7.95
CA ASP A 295 3.39 -11.21 9.19
C ASP A 295 1.87 -11.30 8.97
N THR A 296 1.34 -10.64 7.94
CA THR A 296 -0.08 -10.68 7.57
C THR A 296 -0.46 -12.08 7.10
N LEU A 297 0.33 -12.68 6.20
CA LEU A 297 0.12 -14.04 5.71
C LEU A 297 0.16 -15.07 6.85
N ARG A 298 1.10 -14.93 7.78
CA ARG A 298 1.20 -15.78 8.97
C ARG A 298 -0.03 -15.66 9.87
N SER A 299 -0.55 -14.45 10.10
CA SER A 299 -1.76 -14.24 10.88
C SER A 299 -3.01 -14.80 10.21
N ARG A 300 -3.13 -14.71 8.87
CA ARG A 300 -4.22 -15.36 8.11
C ARG A 300 -4.21 -16.87 8.33
N GLN A 301 -3.02 -17.48 8.33
CA GLN A 301 -2.87 -18.90 8.61
C GLN A 301 -3.28 -19.26 10.06
N TRP A 302 -2.90 -18.44 11.03
CA TRP A 302 -3.31 -18.62 12.43
C TRP A 302 -4.82 -18.44 12.62
N LEU A 303 -5.43 -17.47 11.96
CA LEU A 303 -6.88 -17.27 11.99
C LEU A 303 -7.61 -18.51 11.48
N ALA A 304 -7.19 -19.06 10.34
CA ALA A 304 -7.76 -20.30 9.81
C ALA A 304 -7.57 -21.48 10.78
N HIS A 305 -6.41 -21.59 11.42
CA HIS A 305 -6.17 -22.62 12.42
C HIS A 305 -7.09 -22.48 13.64
N SER A 306 -7.30 -21.26 14.13
CA SER A 306 -8.21 -20.99 15.25
C SER A 306 -9.68 -21.24 14.88
N LEU A 307 -10.10 -20.95 13.65
CA LEU A 307 -11.47 -21.24 13.18
C LEU A 307 -11.74 -22.74 13.11
N GLY A 308 -10.82 -23.54 12.57
CA GLY A 308 -10.93 -25.00 12.60
C GLY A 308 -11.01 -25.54 14.04
N GLY A 309 -10.16 -25.04 14.94
CA GLY A 309 -10.21 -25.40 16.36
C GLY A 309 -11.49 -24.96 17.09
N ALA A 310 -12.15 -23.90 16.62
CA ALA A 310 -13.44 -23.44 17.12
C ALA A 310 -14.63 -24.23 16.56
N GLY A 311 -14.39 -25.21 15.68
CA GLY A 311 -15.43 -26.03 15.07
C GLY A 311 -16.03 -25.44 13.80
N ASP A 312 -15.35 -24.50 13.14
CA ASP A 312 -15.75 -23.93 11.84
C ASP A 312 -14.72 -24.28 10.74
N PRO A 313 -14.64 -25.56 10.34
CA PRO A 313 -13.70 -26.00 9.31
C PRO A 313 -14.05 -25.48 7.91
N ALA A 314 -15.33 -25.22 7.64
CA ALA A 314 -15.77 -24.67 6.36
C ALA A 314 -15.23 -23.26 6.13
N GLU A 315 -15.34 -22.38 7.12
CA GLU A 315 -14.80 -21.02 7.03
C GLU A 315 -13.26 -21.03 7.01
N ALA A 316 -12.63 -21.91 7.80
CA ALA A 316 -11.18 -22.08 7.75
C ALA A 316 -10.69 -22.48 6.35
N ALA A 317 -11.36 -23.44 5.70
CA ALA A 317 -11.04 -23.84 4.32
C ALA A 317 -11.25 -22.67 3.33
N ARG A 318 -12.32 -21.89 3.50
CA ARG A 318 -12.58 -20.69 2.67
C ARG A 318 -11.45 -19.67 2.74
N LEU A 319 -10.90 -19.42 3.94
CA LEU A 319 -9.77 -18.50 4.12
C LEU A 319 -8.44 -19.06 3.62
N LEU A 320 -8.25 -20.38 3.70
CA LEU A 320 -7.00 -21.04 3.29
C LEU A 320 -6.80 -21.09 1.78
N ARG A 321 -7.88 -21.12 0.98
CA ARG A 321 -7.79 -21.11 -0.50
C ARG A 321 -7.00 -19.91 -1.04
N PRO A 322 -7.43 -18.64 -0.82
CA PRO A 322 -6.68 -17.48 -1.30
C PRO A 322 -5.29 -17.39 -0.64
N LEU A 323 -5.16 -17.79 0.63
CA LEU A 323 -3.86 -17.79 1.30
C LEU A 323 -2.85 -18.77 0.64
N LEU A 324 -3.32 -19.94 0.18
CA LEU A 324 -2.48 -20.89 -0.54
C LEU A 324 -2.03 -20.34 -1.90
N THR A 325 -2.91 -19.62 -2.60
CA THR A 325 -2.54 -18.90 -3.83
C THR A 325 -1.46 -17.86 -3.54
N ASP A 326 -1.66 -17.04 -2.51
CA ASP A 326 -0.70 -15.99 -2.12
C ASP A 326 0.66 -16.59 -1.71
N HIS A 327 0.67 -17.63 -0.88
CA HIS A 327 1.92 -18.33 -0.51
C HIS A 327 2.62 -18.97 -1.70
N THR A 328 1.87 -19.57 -2.63
CA THR A 328 2.46 -20.19 -3.82
C THR A 328 3.10 -19.13 -4.73
N HIS A 329 2.45 -17.98 -4.89
CA HIS A 329 2.97 -16.88 -5.70
C HIS A 329 4.18 -16.20 -5.06
N LEU A 330 4.12 -15.91 -3.75
CA LEU A 330 5.13 -15.11 -3.05
C LEU A 330 6.32 -15.92 -2.54
N LEU A 331 6.08 -17.15 -2.08
CA LEU A 331 7.11 -17.99 -1.44
C LEU A 331 7.51 -19.19 -2.31
N GLY A 332 6.70 -19.53 -3.32
CA GLY A 332 6.87 -20.70 -4.16
C GLY A 332 6.16 -21.95 -3.61
N PRO A 333 5.95 -22.97 -4.47
CA PRO A 333 5.20 -24.18 -4.13
C PRO A 333 5.86 -25.04 -3.04
N ASP A 334 7.19 -24.99 -2.93
CA ASP A 334 7.99 -25.85 -2.04
C ASP A 334 8.25 -25.23 -0.67
N HIS A 335 7.88 -23.97 -0.48
CA HIS A 335 8.13 -23.28 0.78
C HIS A 335 7.34 -23.93 1.92
N LYS A 336 7.96 -24.02 3.10
CA LYS A 336 7.37 -24.66 4.29
C LYS A 336 5.97 -24.13 4.63
N ASP A 337 5.72 -22.84 4.43
CA ASP A 337 4.43 -22.20 4.71
C ASP A 337 3.36 -22.50 3.65
N THR A 338 3.78 -22.67 2.39
CA THR A 338 2.92 -23.15 1.30
C THR A 338 2.48 -24.59 1.58
N LEU A 339 3.43 -25.47 1.91
CA LEU A 339 3.14 -26.87 2.26
C LEU A 339 2.26 -26.98 3.52
N ARG A 340 2.48 -26.11 4.51
CA ARG A 340 1.68 -26.04 5.74
C ARG A 340 0.26 -25.57 5.47
N SER A 341 0.08 -24.53 4.67
CA SER A 341 -1.24 -24.01 4.27
C SER A 341 -2.04 -25.04 3.49
N ARG A 342 -1.37 -25.76 2.57
CA ARG A 342 -1.99 -26.85 1.81
C ARG A 342 -2.48 -27.98 2.72
N GLN A 343 -1.69 -28.35 3.73
CA GLN A 343 -2.13 -29.35 4.71
C GLN A 343 -3.33 -28.88 5.52
N PHE A 344 -3.31 -27.64 6.01
CA PHE A 344 -4.44 -27.09 6.76
C PHE A 344 -5.70 -27.00 5.90
N LEU A 345 -5.57 -26.67 4.62
CA LEU A 345 -6.70 -26.66 3.71
C LEU A 345 -7.31 -28.06 3.57
N ALA A 346 -6.47 -29.08 3.34
CA ALA A 346 -6.95 -30.46 3.23
C ALA A 346 -7.62 -30.98 4.52
N VAL A 347 -7.06 -30.67 5.69
CA VAL A 347 -7.65 -31.08 6.98
C VAL A 347 -9.05 -30.47 7.15
N ASN A 348 -9.17 -29.16 6.95
CA ASN A 348 -10.44 -28.46 7.13
C ASN A 348 -11.47 -28.84 6.05
N LEU A 349 -11.05 -29.12 4.82
CA LEU A 349 -11.95 -29.67 3.79
C LEU A 349 -12.49 -31.05 4.18
N GLY A 350 -11.64 -31.94 4.69
CA GLY A 350 -12.06 -33.26 5.16
C GLY A 350 -13.04 -33.18 6.34
N GLU A 351 -12.79 -32.28 7.29
CA GLU A 351 -13.67 -32.03 8.44
C GLU A 351 -15.00 -31.37 8.04
N ALA A 352 -14.99 -30.52 7.01
CA ALA A 352 -16.20 -29.95 6.41
C ALA A 352 -16.95 -30.93 5.48
N GLY A 353 -16.44 -32.15 5.27
CA GLY A 353 -17.06 -33.18 4.44
C GLY A 353 -16.70 -33.13 2.96
N HIS A 354 -15.86 -32.19 2.51
CA HIS A 354 -15.33 -32.09 1.15
C HIS A 354 -14.14 -33.04 0.93
N ARG A 355 -14.38 -34.34 1.10
CA ARG A 355 -13.31 -35.35 1.24
C ARG A 355 -12.59 -35.65 -0.07
N GLU A 356 -13.27 -35.65 -1.20
CA GLU A 356 -12.67 -35.84 -2.52
C GLU A 356 -11.67 -34.72 -2.84
N GLU A 357 -12.03 -33.48 -2.49
CA GLU A 357 -11.13 -32.33 -2.65
C GLU A 357 -9.93 -32.42 -1.69
N ALA A 358 -10.17 -32.83 -0.43
CA ALA A 358 -9.10 -33.09 0.52
C ALA A 358 -8.11 -34.16 0.01
N VAL A 359 -8.61 -35.27 -0.56
CA VAL A 359 -7.80 -36.33 -1.20
C VAL A 359 -6.95 -35.76 -2.33
N ALA A 360 -7.55 -34.97 -3.23
CA ALA A 360 -6.82 -34.35 -4.34
C ALA A 360 -5.66 -33.50 -3.82
N ILE A 361 -5.90 -32.62 -2.84
CA ILE A 361 -4.88 -31.76 -2.24
C ILE A 361 -3.80 -32.57 -1.51
N LEU A 362 -4.19 -33.62 -0.78
CA LEU A 362 -3.26 -34.49 -0.04
C LEU A 362 -2.34 -35.28 -0.97
N ARG A 363 -2.82 -35.71 -2.14
CA ARG A 363 -1.96 -36.36 -3.16
C ARG A 363 -0.87 -35.42 -3.65
N ILE A 364 -1.21 -34.17 -3.98
CA ILE A 364 -0.21 -33.19 -4.42
C ILE A 364 0.75 -32.86 -3.26
N LEU A 365 0.24 -32.66 -2.05
CA LEU A 365 1.06 -32.39 -0.86
C LEU A 365 2.03 -33.55 -0.55
N LEU A 366 1.57 -34.79 -0.70
CA LEU A 366 2.39 -35.98 -0.47
C LEU A 366 3.53 -36.08 -1.47
N ALA A 367 3.26 -35.80 -2.75
CA ALA A 367 4.29 -35.75 -3.79
C ALA A 367 5.33 -34.66 -3.49
N ASP A 368 4.88 -33.45 -3.16
CA ASP A 368 5.76 -32.33 -2.84
C ASP A 368 6.61 -32.60 -1.59
N ARG A 369 6.02 -33.09 -0.50
CA ARG A 369 6.76 -33.41 0.73
C ARG A 369 7.72 -34.58 0.54
N SER A 370 7.33 -35.60 -0.22
CA SER A 370 8.24 -36.72 -0.51
C SER A 370 9.47 -36.25 -1.30
N ARG A 371 9.30 -35.28 -2.20
CA ARG A 371 10.41 -34.66 -2.96
C ARG A 371 11.26 -33.72 -2.11
N VAL A 372 10.65 -32.88 -1.28
CA VAL A 372 11.34 -31.80 -0.53
C VAL A 372 11.95 -32.30 0.78
N LEU A 373 11.21 -33.11 1.55
CA LEU A 373 11.60 -33.57 2.89
C LEU A 373 12.06 -35.04 2.89
N GLY A 374 11.71 -35.79 1.84
CA GLY A 374 11.94 -37.21 1.75
C GLY A 374 10.71 -38.04 2.17
N PRO A 375 10.66 -39.32 1.74
CA PRO A 375 9.51 -40.20 1.97
C PRO A 375 9.33 -40.59 3.44
N GLU A 376 10.37 -40.54 4.26
CA GLU A 376 10.33 -40.99 5.67
C GLU A 376 10.19 -39.84 6.68
N ASP A 377 10.15 -38.59 6.20
CA ASP A 377 9.98 -37.42 7.06
C ASP A 377 8.66 -37.50 7.84
N PRO A 378 8.62 -37.13 9.14
CA PRO A 378 7.41 -37.17 9.95
C PRO A 378 6.21 -36.43 9.33
N GLN A 379 6.42 -35.33 8.61
CA GLN A 379 5.36 -34.60 7.92
C GLN A 379 4.87 -35.32 6.67
N THR A 380 5.75 -36.01 5.95
CA THR A 380 5.38 -36.89 4.82
C THR A 380 4.53 -38.05 5.32
N LEU A 381 4.97 -38.74 6.38
CA LEU A 381 4.23 -39.83 7.01
C LEU A 381 2.87 -39.36 7.57
N ARG A 382 2.81 -38.15 8.15
CA ARG A 382 1.54 -37.55 8.57
C ARG A 382 0.60 -37.32 7.38
N THR A 383 1.12 -36.86 6.25
CA THR A 383 0.33 -36.63 5.03
C THR A 383 -0.26 -37.93 4.48
N ARG A 384 0.52 -39.02 4.45
CA ARG A 384 0.02 -40.35 4.05
C ARG A 384 -1.13 -40.80 4.94
N HIS A 385 -1.00 -40.60 6.25
CA HIS A 385 -2.07 -40.94 7.19
C HIS A 385 -3.36 -40.17 6.90
N LEU A 386 -3.26 -38.85 6.70
CA LEU A 386 -4.42 -38.00 6.37
C LEU A 386 -5.06 -38.42 5.04
N LEU A 387 -4.25 -38.78 4.05
CA LEU A 387 -4.72 -39.27 2.76
C LEU A 387 -5.51 -40.57 2.92
N ALA A 388 -4.96 -41.55 3.65
CA ALA A 388 -5.63 -42.83 3.87
C ALA A 388 -6.97 -42.68 4.60
N ARG A 389 -7.04 -41.82 5.63
CA ARG A 389 -8.30 -41.53 6.35
C ARG A 389 -9.38 -40.95 5.42
N ASN A 390 -9.02 -39.98 4.58
CA ASN A 390 -9.99 -39.40 3.65
C ASN A 390 -10.40 -40.40 2.56
N LEU A 391 -9.45 -41.19 2.02
CA LEU A 391 -9.75 -42.25 1.05
C LEU A 391 -10.76 -43.27 1.59
N ALA A 392 -10.55 -43.74 2.82
CA ALA A 392 -11.48 -44.66 3.49
C ALA A 392 -12.90 -44.06 3.59
N LEU A 393 -13.00 -42.80 3.99
CA LEU A 393 -14.29 -42.09 4.11
C LEU A 393 -14.95 -41.76 2.76
N THR A 394 -14.19 -41.78 1.66
CA THR A 394 -14.72 -41.70 0.28
C THR A 394 -15.03 -43.07 -0.33
N GLY A 395 -14.84 -44.17 0.40
CA GLY A 395 -15.10 -45.53 -0.06
C GLY A 395 -13.95 -46.21 -0.82
N ALA A 396 -12.80 -45.55 -0.97
CA ALA A 396 -11.58 -46.13 -1.55
C ALA A 396 -10.81 -46.97 -0.49
N VAL A 397 -11.51 -47.96 0.09
CA VAL A 397 -11.06 -48.73 1.25
C VAL A 397 -9.78 -49.52 0.96
N ASP A 398 -9.67 -50.13 -0.22
CA ASP A 398 -8.49 -50.92 -0.60
C ASP A 398 -7.23 -50.06 -0.72
N GLU A 399 -7.34 -48.87 -1.31
CA GLU A 399 -6.23 -47.91 -1.43
C GLU A 399 -5.84 -47.39 -0.04
N ALA A 400 -6.82 -47.06 0.80
CA ALA A 400 -6.59 -46.63 2.18
C ALA A 400 -5.87 -47.71 3.01
N ALA A 401 -6.33 -48.97 2.91
CA ALA A 401 -5.73 -50.09 3.63
C ALA A 401 -4.30 -50.39 3.14
N ALA A 402 -4.04 -50.29 1.83
CA ALA A 402 -2.69 -50.43 1.29
C ALA A 402 -1.73 -49.35 1.84
N LEU A 403 -2.16 -48.09 1.84
CA LEU A 403 -1.38 -46.97 2.39
C LEU A 403 -1.12 -47.14 3.89
N LEU A 404 -2.13 -47.56 4.67
CA LEU A 404 -1.98 -47.75 6.12
C LEU A 404 -1.05 -48.92 6.45
N ARG A 405 -1.08 -50.04 5.71
CA ARG A 405 -0.14 -51.16 5.91
C ARG A 405 1.31 -50.73 5.72
N GLN A 406 1.60 -50.00 4.64
CA GLN A 406 2.94 -49.44 4.43
C GLN A 406 3.31 -48.47 5.56
N LEU A 407 2.41 -47.55 5.89
CA LEU A 407 2.66 -46.54 6.92
C LEU A 407 2.93 -47.14 8.31
N VAL A 408 2.20 -48.19 8.70
CA VAL A 408 2.44 -48.91 9.96
C VAL A 408 3.84 -49.54 9.95
N SER A 409 4.19 -50.27 8.90
CA SER A 409 5.52 -50.90 8.79
C SER A 409 6.66 -49.88 8.84
N GLU A 410 6.51 -48.76 8.13
CA GLU A 410 7.48 -47.66 8.14
C GLU A 410 7.60 -47.02 9.53
N ARG A 411 6.47 -46.69 10.19
CA ARG A 411 6.48 -46.07 11.52
C ARG A 411 6.97 -47.02 12.61
N GLU A 412 6.68 -48.31 12.52
CA GLU A 412 7.24 -49.32 13.44
C GLU A 412 8.76 -49.34 13.36
N ARG A 413 9.32 -49.32 12.14
CA ARG A 413 10.77 -49.29 11.92
C ARG A 413 11.41 -48.00 12.40
N ILE A 414 10.77 -46.85 12.20
CA ILE A 414 11.35 -45.52 12.48
C ILE A 414 11.13 -45.07 13.94
N LEU A 415 9.90 -45.21 14.43
CA LEU A 415 9.45 -44.67 15.73
C LEU A 415 9.25 -45.75 16.79
N GLY A 416 9.17 -47.02 16.39
CA GLY A 416 8.84 -48.14 17.26
C GLY A 416 7.34 -48.46 17.29
N ALA A 417 7.05 -49.69 17.72
CA ALA A 417 5.70 -50.23 17.76
C ALA A 417 4.75 -49.45 18.67
N GLY A 418 5.19 -49.07 19.88
CA GLY A 418 4.38 -48.39 20.89
C GLY A 418 4.27 -46.87 20.74
N HIS A 419 4.79 -46.29 19.66
CA HIS A 419 4.67 -44.86 19.43
C HIS A 419 3.22 -44.49 19.08
N GLU A 420 2.69 -43.40 19.65
CA GLU A 420 1.27 -42.98 19.49
C GLU A 420 0.81 -42.95 18.01
N HIS A 421 1.64 -42.40 17.12
CA HIS A 421 1.33 -42.35 15.68
C HIS A 421 1.34 -43.73 14.98
N THR A 422 2.11 -44.69 15.49
CA THR A 422 2.12 -46.07 14.98
C THR A 422 0.83 -46.76 15.41
N GLU A 423 0.50 -46.69 16.70
CA GLU A 423 -0.73 -47.27 17.25
C GLU A 423 -1.98 -46.70 16.56
N ARG A 424 -2.04 -45.37 16.38
CA ARG A 424 -3.18 -44.74 15.68
C ARG A 424 -3.35 -45.27 14.25
N ALA A 425 -2.25 -45.46 13.51
CA ALA A 425 -2.32 -46.00 12.16
C ALA A 425 -2.77 -47.47 12.14
N ARG A 426 -2.41 -48.27 13.16
CA ARG A 426 -2.93 -49.64 13.31
C ARG A 426 -4.40 -49.66 13.63
N THR A 427 -4.87 -48.78 14.53
CA THR A 427 -6.30 -48.65 14.84
C THR A 427 -7.10 -48.31 13.59
N ASP A 428 -6.64 -47.31 12.82
CA ASP A 428 -7.30 -46.91 11.57
C ASP A 428 -7.28 -48.07 10.55
N LEU A 429 -6.18 -48.84 10.45
CA LEU A 429 -6.11 -50.02 9.58
C LEU A 429 -7.06 -51.14 10.00
N ALA A 430 -7.14 -51.43 11.30
CA ALA A 430 -8.04 -52.45 11.85
C ALA A 430 -9.51 -52.09 11.60
N GLY A 431 -9.86 -50.81 11.69
CA GLY A 431 -11.21 -50.30 11.39
C GLY A 431 -11.64 -50.47 9.93
N LEU A 432 -10.71 -50.70 8.99
CA LEU A 432 -11.02 -51.00 7.58
C LEU A 432 -11.19 -52.51 7.29
N GLY A 433 -10.93 -53.37 8.28
CA GLY A 433 -11.11 -54.82 8.15
C GLY A 433 -12.59 -55.25 8.13
N PRO A 434 -12.89 -56.53 7.85
CA PRO A 434 -14.25 -57.05 7.73
C PRO A 434 -15.11 -56.85 9.00
N GLU A 435 -14.51 -56.66 10.18
CA GLU A 435 -15.24 -56.40 11.44
C GLU A 435 -15.68 -54.92 11.62
N GLY A 436 -15.18 -53.99 10.79
CA GLY A 436 -15.50 -52.56 10.86
C GLY A 436 -16.57 -52.08 9.88
N GLY A 437 -17.03 -52.94 8.96
CA GLY A 437 -18.02 -52.63 7.93
C GLY A 437 -19.49 -52.68 8.38
N GLU A 438 -19.75 -53.05 9.64
CA GLU A 438 -21.09 -53.14 10.22
C GLU A 438 -21.22 -52.22 11.46
N ARG A 439 -21.19 -50.90 11.29
CA ARG A 439 -21.79 -49.94 12.25
C ARG A 439 -22.33 -48.70 11.59
#